data_AF-A0A9E3I2P9-F1
#
_entry.id   AF-A0A9E3I2P9-F1
#
_cell.length_a   1.000
_cell.length_b   1.000
_cell.length_c   1.000
_cell.angle_alpha   90.00
_cell.angle_beta   90.00
_cell.angle_gamma   90.00
#
_symmetry.space_group_name_H-M   'P 1'
#
loop_
_entity.id
_entity.type
_entity.pdbx_description
1 polymer ?
#
loop_
_entity_poly.entity_id
_entity_poly.type
_entity_poly.pdbx_seq_one_letter_code
_entity_poly.pdbx_strand_id
1 'polypeptide(L)'
;MNINLKKTNKKRIEAYHDFSDKLKHAARYLLWLPEAKRLKSEKKRFLKYFTLPGNWAFDILFFEQEGIIEKQVRGYPGVRFCENNSDSFATAKRLLGNTIGIKRNFEKLVLNNKPVFWDGFPYDIYNLDFCGTCFPDNQPPFSDTFRAMTKIIRKHYMREHFPFLIFLTMKASIPETRQEAKDELIQNIEDNRGDSNFTDIINSLIPNINSFVRNKYVDFIVLSIPKIVCQIAQREKRSFSLQHRAKYARHKGSFHITKFVFRFDGCTSGPRTASRQYIANVLDIMRTDNVRTISRSSITNVIRKSHDRLIKYKEKRNKETAKY
;
A
#
# COMPACT_ATOMS: atom_id res chain seq x y z
N MET A 1 -25.35 -2.02 -33.65
CA MET A 1 -24.45 -2.71 -32.70
C MET A 1 -24.70 -2.22 -31.28
N ASN A 2 -25.54 -2.92 -30.52
CA ASN A 2 -25.85 -2.58 -29.13
C ASN A 2 -24.79 -3.23 -28.21
N ILE A 3 -23.70 -2.51 -27.95
CA ILE A 3 -22.69 -2.98 -26.98
C ILE A 3 -23.39 -3.10 -25.63
N ASN A 4 -23.35 -4.31 -25.08
CA ASN A 4 -24.11 -4.77 -23.94
C ASN A 4 -23.63 -4.08 -22.63
N LEU A 5 -23.96 -2.79 -22.48
CA LEU A 5 -23.65 -1.92 -21.33
C LEU A 5 -24.07 -2.54 -19.99
N LYS A 6 -25.12 -3.38 -19.99
CA LYS A 6 -25.58 -4.11 -18.80
C LYS A 6 -24.58 -5.18 -18.35
N LYS A 7 -23.93 -5.91 -19.25
CA LYS A 7 -22.87 -6.88 -18.89
C LYS A 7 -21.60 -6.19 -18.39
N THR A 8 -21.24 -5.04 -18.96
CA THR A 8 -20.09 -4.25 -18.53
C THR A 8 -20.31 -3.64 -17.14
N ASN A 9 -21.53 -3.16 -16.85
CA ASN A 9 -21.90 -2.70 -15.52
C ASN A 9 -21.97 -3.84 -14.50
N LYS A 10 -22.47 -5.02 -14.85
CA LYS A 10 -22.53 -6.18 -13.93
C LYS A 10 -21.13 -6.67 -13.52
N LYS A 11 -20.17 -6.73 -14.46
CA LYS A 11 -18.76 -7.02 -14.16
C LYS A 11 -18.08 -5.94 -13.32
N ARG A 12 -18.42 -4.65 -13.53
CA ARG A 12 -17.97 -3.55 -12.67
C ARG A 12 -18.53 -3.70 -11.25
N ILE A 13 -19.81 -4.00 -11.11
CA ILE A 13 -20.49 -4.18 -9.82
C ILE A 13 -19.91 -5.38 -9.04
N GLU A 14 -19.60 -6.51 -9.70
CA GLU A 14 -18.96 -7.66 -9.06
C GLU A 14 -17.54 -7.37 -8.55
N ALA A 15 -16.78 -6.48 -9.22
CA ALA A 15 -15.46 -6.04 -8.75
C ALA A 15 -15.53 -5.18 -7.47
N TYR A 16 -16.65 -4.48 -7.24
CA TYR A 16 -16.87 -3.67 -6.03
C TYR A 16 -17.32 -4.48 -4.80
N HIS A 17 -17.79 -5.74 -4.97
CA HIS A 17 -18.28 -6.58 -3.87
C HIS A 17 -17.19 -7.38 -3.13
N ASP A 18 -15.93 -7.32 -3.55
CA ASP A 18 -14.89 -8.27 -3.14
C ASP A 18 -13.89 -7.68 -2.12
N PHE A 19 -14.40 -6.90 -1.16
CA PHE A 19 -13.65 -6.33 -0.02
C PHE A 19 -13.66 -7.23 1.21
N SER A 20 -14.63 -8.15 1.31
CA SER A 20 -14.66 -9.25 2.28
C SER A 20 -13.84 -10.45 1.82
N ASP A 21 -13.00 -10.33 0.78
CA ASP A 21 -12.14 -11.43 0.35
C ASP A 21 -11.20 -11.87 1.48
N LYS A 22 -11.24 -13.18 1.78
CA LYS A 22 -10.33 -13.81 2.72
C LYS A 22 -8.86 -13.66 2.30
N LEU A 23 -8.55 -13.53 1.00
CA LEU A 23 -7.19 -13.24 0.53
C LEU A 23 -6.75 -11.83 0.91
N LYS A 24 -7.62 -10.83 0.73
CA LYS A 24 -7.32 -9.46 1.19
C LYS A 24 -7.08 -9.44 2.69
N HIS A 25 -7.93 -10.11 3.46
CA HIS A 25 -7.75 -10.21 4.91
C HIS A 25 -6.48 -10.97 5.31
N ALA A 26 -6.16 -12.06 4.62
CA ALA A 26 -4.89 -12.78 4.82
C ALA A 26 -3.69 -11.85 4.62
N ALA A 27 -3.71 -10.98 3.61
CA ALA A 27 -2.66 -9.98 3.44
C ALA A 27 -2.58 -8.96 4.59
N ARG A 28 -3.72 -8.47 5.10
CA ARG A 28 -3.73 -7.58 6.27
C ARG A 28 -3.15 -8.29 7.50
N TYR A 29 -3.58 -9.53 7.71
CA TYR A 29 -3.19 -10.33 8.87
C TYR A 29 -1.71 -10.73 8.83
N LEU A 30 -1.20 -11.17 7.69
CA LEU A 30 0.15 -11.71 7.54
C LEU A 30 1.22 -10.62 7.36
N LEU A 31 0.84 -9.46 6.80
CA LEU A 31 1.79 -8.41 6.42
C LEU A 31 1.63 -7.14 7.25
N TRP A 32 0.39 -6.62 7.39
CA TRP A 32 0.18 -5.32 8.02
C TRP A 32 0.14 -5.39 9.54
N LEU A 33 -0.59 -6.37 10.08
CA LEU A 33 -0.82 -6.50 11.52
C LEU A 33 0.48 -6.67 12.32
N PRO A 34 1.45 -7.52 11.93
CA PRO A 34 2.70 -7.68 12.68
C PRO A 34 3.47 -6.36 12.78
N GLU A 35 3.56 -5.63 11.66
CA GLU A 35 4.28 -4.36 11.60
C GLU A 35 3.57 -3.25 12.38
N ALA A 36 2.24 -3.20 12.33
CA ALA A 36 1.45 -2.27 13.13
C ALA A 36 1.59 -2.55 14.65
N LYS A 37 1.58 -3.84 15.06
CA LYS A 37 1.80 -4.24 16.46
C LYS A 37 3.20 -3.84 16.94
N ARG A 38 4.21 -4.06 16.10
CA ARG A 38 5.59 -3.66 16.39
C ARG A 38 5.70 -2.15 16.57
N LEU A 39 5.22 -1.37 15.60
CA LEU A 39 5.25 0.10 15.66
C LEU A 39 4.47 0.66 16.87
N LYS A 40 3.31 0.07 17.20
CA LYS A 40 2.55 0.44 18.39
C LYS A 40 3.34 0.19 19.67
N SER A 41 4.04 -0.94 19.77
CA SER A 41 4.85 -1.29 20.93
C SER A 41 6.02 -0.32 21.12
N GLU A 42 6.67 0.08 20.02
CA GLU A 42 7.73 1.09 20.02
C GLU A 42 7.22 2.47 20.46
N LYS A 43 6.05 2.90 19.94
CA LYS A 43 5.48 4.22 20.24
C LYS A 43 4.73 4.29 21.57
N LYS A 44 4.37 3.16 22.17
CA LYS A 44 3.65 3.06 23.45
C LYS A 44 2.34 3.87 23.51
N ARG A 45 1.66 4.02 22.36
CA ARG A 45 0.35 4.70 22.23
C ARG A 45 -0.44 4.12 21.05
N PHE A 46 -1.73 4.43 20.97
CA PHE A 46 -2.50 4.17 19.75
C PHE A 46 -1.90 4.90 18.55
N LEU A 47 -1.96 4.27 17.38
CA LEU A 47 -1.37 4.78 16.16
C LEU A 47 -2.31 5.75 15.44
N LYS A 48 -1.73 6.82 14.89
CA LYS A 48 -2.36 7.72 13.93
C LYS A 48 -2.32 7.07 12.55
N TYR A 49 -3.47 6.97 11.88
CA TYR A 49 -3.64 6.15 10.69
C TYR A 49 -4.31 6.93 9.56
N PHE A 50 -3.66 6.97 8.40
CA PHE A 50 -4.25 7.48 7.17
C PHE A 50 -4.57 6.32 6.22
N THR A 51 -5.77 6.29 5.63
CA THR A 51 -6.18 5.15 4.77
C THR A 51 -7.09 5.48 3.59
N LEU A 52 -7.12 4.56 2.63
CA LEU A 52 -8.07 4.42 1.52
C LEU A 52 -9.03 3.23 1.82
N PRO A 53 -10.10 3.42 2.60
CA PRO A 53 -10.81 2.31 3.27
C PRO A 53 -11.74 1.49 2.37
N GLY A 54 -12.11 2.02 1.19
CA GLY A 54 -13.25 1.52 0.42
C GLY A 54 -14.56 1.56 1.24
N ASN A 55 -15.61 0.92 0.72
CA ASN A 55 -16.97 1.03 1.27
C ASN A 55 -17.09 0.52 2.71
N TRP A 56 -16.24 -0.42 3.11
CA TRP A 56 -16.42 -1.19 4.34
C TRP A 56 -15.39 -0.92 5.42
N ALA A 57 -14.36 -0.11 5.15
CA ALA A 57 -13.33 0.25 6.12
C ALA A 57 -12.79 -0.93 6.93
N PHE A 58 -12.64 -2.09 6.26
CA PHE A 58 -12.28 -3.35 6.93
C PHE A 58 -10.94 -3.27 7.64
N ASP A 59 -10.02 -2.49 7.09
CA ASP A 59 -8.72 -2.19 7.69
C ASP A 59 -8.84 -1.42 9.00
N ILE A 60 -9.68 -0.37 9.06
CA ILE A 60 -9.92 0.41 10.29
C ILE A 60 -10.58 -0.48 11.34
N LEU A 61 -11.65 -1.18 10.98
CA LEU A 61 -12.35 -2.08 11.92
C LEU A 61 -11.42 -3.19 12.44
N PHE A 62 -10.56 -3.74 11.57
CA PHE A 62 -9.59 -4.74 11.96
C PHE A 62 -8.54 -4.19 12.93
N PHE A 63 -7.98 -3.01 12.63
CA PHE A 63 -7.00 -2.37 13.50
C PHE A 63 -7.59 -1.90 14.83
N GLU A 64 -8.88 -1.53 14.87
CA GLU A 64 -9.59 -1.29 16.12
C GLU A 64 -9.68 -2.58 16.95
N GLN A 65 -10.13 -3.70 16.37
CA GLN A 65 -10.26 -4.97 17.08
C GLN A 65 -8.92 -5.49 17.62
N GLU A 66 -7.84 -5.19 16.93
CA GLU A 66 -6.48 -5.57 17.32
C GLU A 66 -5.81 -4.50 18.23
N GLY A 67 -6.55 -3.47 18.65
CA GLY A 67 -6.09 -2.43 19.56
C GLY A 67 -4.95 -1.58 19.00
N ILE A 68 -4.83 -1.46 17.68
CA ILE A 68 -3.81 -0.67 16.98
C ILE A 68 -4.17 0.82 16.98
N ILE A 69 -5.44 1.12 16.74
CA ILE A 69 -5.99 2.49 16.69
C ILE A 69 -7.01 2.68 17.80
N GLU A 70 -7.20 3.92 18.23
CA GLU A 70 -8.18 4.29 19.24
C GLU A 70 -9.56 4.47 18.61
N LYS A 71 -10.58 3.94 19.26
CA LYS A 71 -11.98 4.30 19.02
C LYS A 71 -12.53 5.08 20.21
N GLN A 72 -13.26 6.13 19.90
CA GLN A 72 -14.08 6.89 20.82
C GLN A 72 -15.57 6.74 20.47
N VAL A 73 -16.44 7.29 21.32
CA VAL A 73 -17.91 7.19 21.20
C VAL A 73 -18.39 7.58 19.80
N ARG A 74 -17.82 8.64 19.22
CA ARG A 74 -18.27 9.22 17.95
C ARG A 74 -17.41 8.86 16.74
N GLY A 75 -16.31 8.12 16.88
CA GLY A 75 -15.42 7.83 15.75
C GLY A 75 -14.00 7.50 16.17
N TYR A 76 -13.05 7.71 15.26
CA TYR A 76 -11.63 7.39 15.46
C TYR A 76 -10.78 8.68 15.37
N PRO A 77 -10.40 9.29 16.50
CA PRO A 77 -9.74 10.61 16.51
C PRO A 77 -8.37 10.60 15.81
N GLY A 78 -7.64 9.49 15.91
CA GLY A 78 -6.34 9.30 15.27
C GLY A 78 -6.41 8.87 13.81
N VAL A 79 -7.60 8.70 13.23
CA VAL A 79 -7.76 8.19 11.87
C VAL A 79 -8.24 9.28 10.94
N ARG A 80 -7.63 9.36 9.75
CA ARG A 80 -8.16 10.13 8.63
C ARG A 80 -8.24 9.25 7.38
N PHE A 81 -9.21 9.54 6.52
CA PHE A 81 -9.37 8.78 5.29
C PHE A 81 -9.71 9.66 4.09
N CYS A 82 -9.46 9.13 2.90
CA CYS A 82 -10.06 9.67 1.70
C CYS A 82 -10.58 8.56 0.79
N GLU A 83 -11.66 8.87 0.08
CA GLU A 83 -12.29 7.99 -0.88
C GLU A 83 -12.90 8.87 -1.97
N ASN A 84 -12.59 8.60 -3.24
CA ASN A 84 -13.04 9.44 -4.34
C ASN A 84 -14.41 9.02 -4.87
N ASN A 85 -14.79 7.75 -4.70
CA ASN A 85 -16.12 7.27 -5.07
C ASN A 85 -17.16 7.77 -4.05
N SER A 86 -18.23 8.43 -4.52
CA SER A 86 -19.24 9.03 -3.64
C SER A 86 -19.96 8.00 -2.76
N ASP A 87 -20.33 6.84 -3.30
CA ASP A 87 -21.08 5.81 -2.57
C ASP A 87 -20.20 5.12 -1.54
N SER A 88 -18.96 4.81 -1.94
CA SER A 88 -17.91 4.29 -1.06
C SER A 88 -17.64 5.26 0.09
N PHE A 89 -17.49 6.55 -0.21
CA PHE A 89 -17.25 7.59 0.78
C PHE A 89 -18.41 7.72 1.75
N ALA A 90 -19.66 7.79 1.26
CA ALA A 90 -20.84 7.90 2.10
C ALA A 90 -20.99 6.68 3.03
N THR A 91 -20.76 5.47 2.49
CA THR A 91 -20.83 4.23 3.27
C THR A 91 -19.75 4.20 4.36
N ALA A 92 -18.50 4.50 4.00
CA ALA A 92 -17.39 4.56 4.94
C ALA A 92 -17.64 5.64 6.00
N LYS A 93 -18.08 6.83 5.61
CA LYS A 93 -18.35 7.94 6.53
C LYS A 93 -19.44 7.58 7.56
N ARG A 94 -20.53 6.95 7.12
CA ARG A 94 -21.58 6.46 8.03
C ARG A 94 -21.03 5.43 9.02
N LEU A 95 -20.24 4.48 8.54
CA LEU A 95 -19.64 3.43 9.39
C LEU A 95 -18.62 3.97 10.39
N LEU A 96 -17.88 5.02 10.01
CA LEU A 96 -16.78 5.59 10.79
C LEU A 96 -17.20 6.80 11.64
N GLY A 97 -18.44 7.27 11.54
CA GLY A 97 -18.96 8.41 12.31
C GLY A 97 -18.19 9.72 12.07
N ASN A 98 -17.83 10.40 13.16
CA ASN A 98 -17.15 11.70 13.15
C ASN A 98 -15.67 11.64 12.73
N THR A 99 -15.17 10.48 12.32
CA THR A 99 -13.82 10.34 11.76
C THR A 99 -13.63 11.26 10.56
N ILE A 100 -12.51 11.96 10.51
CA ILE A 100 -12.24 12.97 9.47
C ILE A 100 -12.04 12.25 8.14
N GLY A 101 -12.92 12.55 7.18
CA GLY A 101 -12.92 11.95 5.85
C GLY A 101 -13.11 13.01 4.78
N ILE A 102 -12.41 12.88 3.65
CA ILE A 102 -12.60 13.75 2.49
C ILE A 102 -12.86 12.97 1.20
N LYS A 103 -13.87 13.42 0.44
CA LYS A 103 -14.18 12.85 -0.87
C LYS A 103 -13.23 13.37 -1.95
N ARG A 104 -12.06 12.73 -2.10
CA ARG A 104 -11.02 13.14 -3.06
C ARG A 104 -9.97 12.03 -3.25
N ASN A 105 -9.26 12.07 -4.38
CA ASN A 105 -8.04 11.28 -4.58
C ASN A 105 -6.93 11.67 -3.60
N PHE A 106 -6.19 10.67 -3.11
CA PHE A 106 -5.05 10.82 -2.21
C PHE A 106 -4.01 11.82 -2.74
N GLU A 107 -3.62 11.67 -4.00
CA GLU A 107 -2.56 12.47 -4.62
C GLU A 107 -2.91 13.95 -4.59
N LYS A 108 -4.17 14.30 -4.92
CA LYS A 108 -4.66 15.68 -4.89
C LYS A 108 -4.70 16.27 -3.48
N LEU A 109 -4.88 15.45 -2.43
CA LEU A 109 -4.82 15.93 -1.04
C LEU A 109 -3.39 16.30 -0.64
N VAL A 110 -2.46 15.41 -0.94
CA VAL A 110 -1.05 15.54 -0.56
C VAL A 110 -0.38 16.63 -1.40
N LEU A 111 -0.46 16.54 -2.72
CA LEU A 111 0.23 17.45 -3.64
C LEU A 111 -0.28 18.88 -3.51
N ASN A 112 -1.60 19.09 -3.34
CA ASN A 112 -2.19 20.43 -3.22
C ASN A 112 -2.28 20.94 -1.78
N ASN A 113 -1.51 20.38 -0.84
CA ASN A 113 -1.41 20.85 0.56
C ASN A 113 -2.76 21.00 1.26
N LYS A 114 -3.71 20.07 1.09
CA LYS A 114 -5.04 20.23 1.68
C LYS A 114 -4.98 20.10 3.23
N PRO A 115 -5.46 21.09 4.00
CA PRO A 115 -5.37 21.09 5.47
C PRO A 115 -5.91 19.82 6.11
N VAL A 116 -7.05 19.31 5.61
CA VAL A 116 -7.65 18.05 6.10
C VAL A 116 -6.71 16.84 6.10
N PHE A 117 -5.66 16.82 5.28
CA PHE A 117 -4.61 15.80 5.36
C PHE A 117 -3.48 16.23 6.31
N TRP A 118 -3.00 17.47 6.19
CA TRP A 118 -1.81 17.93 6.89
C TRP A 118 -2.03 18.33 8.36
N ASP A 119 -3.25 18.63 8.78
CA ASP A 119 -3.57 18.94 10.20
C ASP A 119 -3.52 17.69 11.07
N GLY A 120 -3.65 16.49 10.46
CA GLY A 120 -3.49 15.21 11.14
C GLY A 120 -2.06 14.69 11.08
N PHE A 121 -1.20 15.33 10.29
CA PHE A 121 0.18 14.91 10.08
C PHE A 121 1.05 15.24 11.31
N PRO A 122 1.99 14.36 11.70
CA PRO A 122 2.35 13.10 11.04
C PRO A 122 1.44 11.93 11.41
N TYR A 123 1.28 11.02 10.45
CA TYR A 123 0.66 9.71 10.67
C TYR A 123 1.74 8.67 10.91
N ASP A 124 1.43 7.67 11.72
CA ASP A 124 2.32 6.55 11.98
C ASP A 124 2.22 5.49 10.87
N ILE A 125 1.04 5.36 10.26
CA ILE A 125 0.79 4.41 9.17
C ILE A 125 0.01 5.10 8.05
N TYR A 126 0.48 4.93 6.82
CA TYR A 126 -0.22 5.29 5.58
C TYR A 126 -0.62 4.02 4.84
N ASN A 127 -1.92 3.71 4.79
CA ASN A 127 -2.44 2.63 3.97
C ASN A 127 -2.93 3.15 2.62
N LEU A 128 -2.08 2.97 1.61
CA LEU A 128 -2.32 3.31 0.22
C LEU A 128 -2.83 2.05 -0.53
N ASP A 129 -4.06 1.65 -0.22
CA ASP A 129 -4.71 0.46 -0.80
C ASP A 129 -5.39 0.80 -2.13
N PHE A 130 -4.62 0.94 -3.21
CA PHE A 130 -5.18 1.29 -4.53
C PHE A 130 -5.85 0.10 -5.21
N CYS A 131 -7.00 0.36 -5.84
CA CYS A 131 -7.70 -0.63 -6.67
C CYS A 131 -7.06 -0.82 -8.06
N GLY A 132 -6.23 0.12 -8.51
CA GLY A 132 -5.60 0.14 -9.83
C GLY A 132 -4.08 0.07 -9.78
N THR A 133 -3.44 0.24 -10.93
CA THR A 133 -1.99 0.46 -11.00
C THR A 133 -1.61 1.83 -10.44
N CYS A 134 -0.37 1.97 -9.97
CA CYS A 134 0.21 3.26 -9.62
C CYS A 134 0.82 4.00 -10.82
N PHE A 135 0.72 3.48 -12.05
CA PHE A 135 1.25 4.12 -13.27
C PHE A 135 0.20 4.18 -14.38
N PRO A 136 -0.94 4.84 -14.16
CA PRO A 136 -1.98 4.91 -15.17
C PRO A 136 -1.54 5.77 -16.36
N ASP A 137 -2.03 5.45 -17.56
CA ASP A 137 -1.67 6.13 -18.81
C ASP A 137 -1.94 7.65 -18.82
N ASN A 138 -2.86 8.11 -17.98
CA ASN A 138 -3.24 9.52 -17.86
C ASN A 138 -2.38 10.34 -16.87
N GLN A 139 -1.28 9.78 -16.39
CA GLN A 139 -0.34 10.44 -15.46
C GLN A 139 1.07 10.52 -16.05
N PRO A 140 1.93 11.42 -15.54
CA PRO A 140 3.35 11.42 -15.89
C PRO A 140 4.02 10.08 -15.52
N PRO A 141 5.16 9.74 -16.15
CA PRO A 141 5.88 8.47 -15.91
C PRO A 141 6.18 8.23 -14.42
N PHE A 142 6.77 9.23 -13.75
CA PHE A 142 6.85 9.28 -12.30
C PHE A 142 5.51 9.74 -11.72
N SER A 143 4.64 8.76 -11.44
CA SER A 143 3.24 9.00 -11.14
C SER A 143 2.98 9.90 -9.94
N ASP A 144 1.79 10.50 -9.91
CA ASP A 144 1.38 11.40 -8.83
C ASP A 144 1.35 10.69 -7.47
N THR A 145 1.11 9.36 -7.45
CA THR A 145 1.21 8.53 -6.26
C THR A 145 2.63 8.57 -5.67
N PHE A 146 3.67 8.32 -6.49
CA PHE A 146 5.06 8.36 -6.00
C PHE A 146 5.49 9.78 -5.65
N ARG A 147 5.05 10.81 -6.40
CA ARG A 147 5.27 12.22 -6.02
C ARG A 147 4.65 12.55 -4.66
N ALA A 148 3.45 12.07 -4.38
CA ALA A 148 2.79 12.23 -3.09
C ALA A 148 3.56 11.49 -1.97
N MET A 149 4.02 10.26 -2.22
CA MET A 149 4.87 9.51 -1.28
C MET A 149 6.18 10.25 -0.98
N THR A 150 6.90 10.73 -2.00
CA THR A 150 8.12 11.55 -1.84
C THR A 150 7.84 12.76 -0.94
N LYS A 151 6.73 13.46 -1.18
CA LYS A 151 6.35 14.61 -0.36
C LYS A 151 6.08 14.23 1.11
N ILE A 152 5.44 13.09 1.37
CA ILE A 152 5.22 12.57 2.73
C ILE A 152 6.55 12.25 3.41
N ILE A 153 7.42 11.49 2.74
CA ILE A 153 8.73 11.07 3.27
C ILE A 153 9.58 12.29 3.63
N ARG A 154 9.64 13.27 2.72
CA ARG A 154 10.32 14.56 2.93
C ARG A 154 9.74 15.35 4.10
N LYS A 155 8.41 15.45 4.22
CA LYS A 155 7.77 16.22 5.30
C LYS A 155 7.96 15.56 6.67
N HIS A 156 8.06 14.22 6.68
CA HIS A 156 8.44 13.48 7.87
C HIS A 156 9.84 13.89 8.33
N TYR A 157 10.82 13.96 7.41
CA TYR A 157 12.18 14.39 7.71
C TYR A 157 12.24 15.75 8.42
N MET A 158 11.35 16.68 8.03
CA MET A 158 11.33 18.03 8.60
C MET A 158 10.66 18.15 9.99
N ARG A 159 9.84 17.18 10.42
CA ARG A 159 8.98 17.35 11.61
C ARG A 159 9.26 16.38 12.75
N GLU A 160 9.50 15.11 12.45
CA GLU A 160 9.68 14.07 13.48
C GLU A 160 10.69 13.02 13.03
N HIS A 161 11.51 12.50 13.95
CA HIS A 161 12.43 11.39 13.70
C HIS A 161 11.83 10.02 14.04
N PHE A 162 10.53 9.96 14.39
CA PHE A 162 9.90 8.71 14.73
C PHE A 162 9.64 7.84 13.49
N PRO A 163 9.69 6.51 13.65
CA PRO A 163 9.40 5.60 12.56
C PRO A 163 7.94 5.71 12.12
N PHE A 164 7.72 5.46 10.82
CA PHE A 164 6.39 5.33 10.22
C PHE A 164 6.38 4.26 9.14
N LEU A 165 5.19 3.79 8.80
CA LEU A 165 4.96 2.74 7.80
C LEU A 165 4.17 3.26 6.61
N ILE A 166 4.50 2.78 5.42
CA ILE A 166 3.65 2.89 4.24
C ILE A 166 3.27 1.47 3.81
N PHE A 167 1.97 1.17 3.84
CA PHE A 167 1.41 0.00 3.20
C PHE A 167 0.98 0.39 1.79
N LEU A 168 1.61 -0.17 0.77
CA LEU A 168 1.26 0.10 -0.61
C LEU A 168 0.61 -1.15 -1.20
N THR A 169 -0.57 -0.99 -1.79
CA THR A 169 -1.23 -2.03 -2.59
C THR A 169 -1.52 -1.47 -3.95
N MET A 170 -1.20 -2.25 -4.99
CA MET A 170 -1.49 -1.86 -6.36
C MET A 170 -1.75 -3.09 -7.22
N LYS A 171 -2.45 -2.86 -8.33
CA LYS A 171 -2.62 -3.86 -9.38
C LYS A 171 -1.37 -3.88 -10.27
N ALA A 172 -0.80 -5.07 -10.47
CA ALA A 172 0.24 -5.30 -11.46
C ALA A 172 -0.41 -5.72 -12.78
N SER A 173 -0.48 -4.78 -13.73
CA SER A 173 -1.14 -4.99 -15.02
C SER A 173 -0.38 -4.30 -16.15
N ILE A 174 0.17 -5.09 -17.08
CA ILE A 174 0.89 -4.56 -18.26
C ILE A 174 0.01 -3.60 -19.08
N PRO A 175 -1.25 -3.92 -19.42
CA PRO A 175 -2.05 -3.07 -20.30
C PRO A 175 -2.47 -1.75 -19.67
N GLU A 176 -2.43 -1.63 -18.34
CA GLU A 176 -2.81 -0.40 -17.63
C GLU A 176 -1.60 0.45 -17.25
N THR A 177 -0.38 -0.05 -17.52
CA THR A 177 0.86 0.63 -17.15
C THR A 177 1.44 1.35 -18.35
N ARG A 178 1.53 2.67 -18.21
CA ARG A 178 2.09 3.59 -19.20
C ARG A 178 3.46 3.12 -19.70
N GLN A 179 3.70 3.24 -21.01
CA GLN A 179 4.96 2.76 -21.62
C GLN A 179 6.18 3.46 -21.03
N GLU A 180 6.15 4.77 -20.96
CA GLU A 180 7.27 5.56 -20.43
C GLU A 180 7.53 5.26 -18.94
N ALA A 181 6.49 4.95 -18.16
CA ALA A 181 6.67 4.50 -16.78
C ALA A 181 7.33 3.11 -16.70
N LYS A 182 7.01 2.20 -17.63
CA LYS A 182 7.69 0.90 -17.75
C LYS A 182 9.16 1.10 -18.11
N ASP A 183 9.46 2.00 -19.02
CA ASP A 183 10.83 2.29 -19.45
C ASP A 183 11.64 2.89 -18.28
N GLU A 184 11.06 3.80 -17.49
CA GLU A 184 11.69 4.29 -16.24
C GLU A 184 11.91 3.17 -15.22
N LEU A 185 10.97 2.23 -15.07
CA LEU A 185 11.13 1.09 -14.17
C LEU A 185 12.23 0.13 -14.65
N ILE A 186 12.35 -0.07 -15.97
CA ILE A 186 13.41 -0.86 -16.61
C ILE A 186 14.76 -0.18 -16.35
N GLN A 187 14.88 1.10 -16.70
CA GLN A 187 16.10 1.87 -16.52
C GLN A 187 16.50 1.87 -15.05
N ASN A 188 15.54 2.05 -14.14
CA ASN A 188 15.80 1.98 -12.73
C ASN A 188 16.51 0.67 -12.36
N ILE A 189 16.07 -0.52 -12.80
CA ILE A 189 16.80 -1.77 -12.55
C ILE A 189 18.19 -1.76 -13.20
N GLU A 190 18.26 -1.39 -14.48
CA GLU A 190 19.49 -1.40 -15.29
C GLU A 190 20.59 -0.49 -14.75
N ASP A 191 20.26 0.64 -14.11
CA ASP A 191 21.22 1.56 -13.49
C ASP A 191 22.15 0.86 -12.48
N ASN A 192 21.69 -0.23 -11.85
CA ASN A 192 22.52 -1.00 -10.92
C ASN A 192 23.25 -2.17 -11.60
N ARG A 193 22.94 -2.54 -12.85
CA ARG A 193 23.57 -3.69 -13.50
C ARG A 193 25.07 -3.47 -13.73
N GLY A 194 25.49 -2.23 -13.94
CA GLY A 194 26.91 -1.86 -14.10
C GLY A 194 27.70 -1.72 -12.79
N ASP A 195 27.05 -1.78 -11.63
CA ASP A 195 27.72 -1.68 -10.32
C ASP A 195 28.07 -3.08 -9.80
N SER A 196 29.36 -3.30 -9.54
CA SER A 196 29.94 -4.56 -9.05
C SER A 196 29.23 -5.15 -7.81
N ASN A 197 28.58 -4.31 -7.00
CA ASN A 197 27.81 -4.78 -5.85
C ASN A 197 26.54 -5.56 -6.25
N PHE A 198 26.00 -5.32 -7.45
CA PHE A 198 24.71 -5.86 -7.89
C PHE A 198 24.78 -6.65 -9.20
N THR A 199 25.84 -6.50 -10.00
CA THR A 199 25.95 -7.12 -11.33
C THR A 199 25.62 -8.61 -11.32
N ASP A 200 26.25 -9.39 -10.44
CA ASP A 200 26.09 -10.85 -10.43
C ASP A 200 24.66 -11.27 -10.08
N ILE A 201 24.07 -10.66 -9.04
CA ILE A 201 22.71 -10.99 -8.60
C ILE A 201 21.66 -10.54 -9.64
N ILE A 202 21.85 -9.38 -10.27
CA ILE A 202 20.94 -8.88 -11.33
C ILE A 202 21.07 -9.75 -12.57
N ASN A 203 22.28 -10.10 -13.01
CA ASN A 203 22.49 -10.95 -14.19
C ASN A 203 21.97 -12.37 -13.96
N SER A 204 22.12 -12.93 -12.76
CA SER A 204 21.57 -14.23 -12.40
C SER A 204 20.04 -14.24 -12.39
N LEU A 205 19.42 -13.21 -11.80
CA LEU A 205 17.97 -13.15 -11.63
C LEU A 205 17.23 -12.66 -12.89
N ILE A 206 17.81 -11.68 -13.58
CA ILE A 206 17.24 -10.96 -14.71
C ILE A 206 18.30 -10.88 -15.83
N PRO A 207 18.63 -11.99 -16.52
CA PRO A 207 19.62 -11.98 -17.60
C PRO A 207 19.25 -11.02 -18.74
N ASN A 208 17.95 -10.89 -19.02
CA ASN A 208 17.42 -9.97 -20.02
C ASN A 208 16.16 -9.28 -19.48
N ILE A 209 16.24 -7.97 -19.25
CA ILE A 209 15.14 -7.21 -18.62
C ILE A 209 13.87 -7.18 -19.47
N ASN A 210 13.98 -7.08 -20.79
CA ASN A 210 12.81 -7.05 -21.68
C ASN A 210 12.05 -8.38 -21.66
N SER A 211 12.77 -9.50 -21.72
CA SER A 211 12.20 -10.83 -21.57
C SER A 211 11.57 -11.02 -20.19
N PHE A 212 12.23 -10.51 -19.13
CA PHE A 212 11.72 -10.57 -17.77
C PHE A 212 10.43 -9.77 -17.59
N VAL A 213 10.37 -8.54 -18.11
CA VAL A 213 9.15 -7.71 -18.10
C VAL A 213 8.01 -8.41 -18.83
N ARG A 214 8.27 -8.98 -20.01
CA ARG A 214 7.25 -9.67 -20.82
C ARG A 214 6.73 -10.94 -20.14
N ASN A 215 7.62 -11.75 -19.59
CA ASN A 215 7.28 -13.10 -19.11
C ASN A 215 6.97 -13.15 -17.60
N LYS A 216 7.51 -12.22 -16.81
CA LYS A 216 7.44 -12.19 -15.34
C LYS A 216 7.09 -10.80 -14.82
N TYR A 217 6.14 -10.13 -15.47
CA TYR A 217 5.77 -8.74 -15.14
C TYR A 217 5.42 -8.49 -13.66
N VAL A 218 4.74 -9.43 -13.02
CA VAL A 218 4.39 -9.29 -11.59
C VAL A 218 5.66 -9.27 -10.73
N ASP A 219 6.64 -10.12 -11.05
CA ASP A 219 7.93 -10.16 -10.34
C ASP A 219 8.74 -8.90 -10.63
N PHE A 220 8.72 -8.42 -11.88
CA PHE A 220 9.27 -7.11 -12.23
C PHE A 220 8.71 -5.99 -11.34
N ILE A 221 7.39 -5.88 -11.19
CA ILE A 221 6.78 -4.88 -10.29
C ILE A 221 7.20 -5.09 -8.83
N VAL A 222 7.29 -6.33 -8.36
CA VAL A 222 7.70 -6.66 -6.99
C VAL A 222 9.16 -6.28 -6.69
N LEU A 223 10.02 -6.21 -7.71
CA LEU A 223 11.41 -5.77 -7.61
C LEU A 223 11.56 -4.26 -7.82
N SER A 224 10.94 -3.70 -8.87
CA SER A 224 11.14 -2.30 -9.26
C SER A 224 10.52 -1.31 -8.27
N ILE A 225 9.34 -1.60 -7.71
CA ILE A 225 8.65 -0.66 -6.82
C ILE A 225 9.43 -0.42 -5.52
N PRO A 226 9.87 -1.44 -4.77
CA PRO A 226 10.72 -1.21 -3.60
C PRO A 226 12.02 -0.45 -3.94
N LYS A 227 12.61 -0.69 -5.12
CA LYS A 227 13.82 0.04 -5.53
C LYS A 227 13.56 1.53 -5.70
N ILE A 228 12.47 1.92 -6.36
CA ILE A 228 12.04 3.33 -6.45
C ILE A 228 11.89 3.94 -5.05
N VAL A 229 11.20 3.24 -4.15
CA VAL A 229 10.96 3.76 -2.79
C VAL A 229 12.27 3.87 -2.00
N CYS A 230 13.20 2.93 -2.17
CA CYS A 230 14.54 2.98 -1.59
C CYS A 230 15.33 4.21 -2.09
N GLN A 231 15.27 4.51 -3.38
CA GLN A 231 15.90 5.71 -3.96
C GLN A 231 15.27 6.99 -3.43
N ILE A 232 13.94 7.04 -3.32
CA ILE A 232 13.24 8.18 -2.70
C ILE A 232 13.73 8.36 -1.26
N ALA A 233 13.78 7.30 -0.46
CA ALA A 233 14.26 7.37 0.91
C ALA A 233 15.70 7.91 1.00
N GLN A 234 16.59 7.42 0.14
CA GLN A 234 17.98 7.86 0.09
C GLN A 234 18.10 9.35 -0.27
N ARG A 235 17.37 9.82 -1.29
CA ARG A 235 17.33 11.24 -1.69
C ARG A 235 16.83 12.13 -0.56
N GLU A 236 15.82 11.67 0.17
CA GLU A 236 15.23 12.37 1.31
C GLU A 236 15.95 12.08 2.64
N LYS A 237 17.15 11.47 2.60
CA LYS A 237 18.03 11.19 3.76
C LYS A 237 17.33 10.42 4.89
N ARG A 238 16.47 9.47 4.53
CA ARG A 238 15.73 8.59 5.46
C ARG A 238 16.26 7.17 5.42
N SER A 239 16.33 6.57 6.61
CA SER A 239 16.52 5.12 6.73
C SER A 239 15.29 4.41 6.17
N PHE A 240 15.53 3.35 5.39
CA PHE A 240 14.51 2.58 4.70
C PHE A 240 14.75 1.10 4.94
N SER A 241 13.65 0.35 5.09
CA SER A 241 13.66 -1.10 5.06
C SER A 241 12.35 -1.64 4.47
N LEU A 242 12.47 -2.67 3.64
CA LEU A 242 11.33 -3.40 3.11
C LEU A 242 10.98 -4.53 4.07
N GLN A 243 9.87 -4.40 4.80
CA GLN A 243 9.48 -5.38 5.81
C GLN A 243 8.77 -6.58 5.18
N HIS A 244 7.87 -6.31 4.25
CA HIS A 244 7.12 -7.34 3.55
C HIS A 244 6.89 -6.96 2.10
N ARG A 245 6.87 -7.98 1.25
CA ARG A 245 6.32 -7.90 -0.10
C ARG A 245 5.59 -9.17 -0.45
N ALA A 246 4.48 -9.01 -1.13
CA ALA A 246 3.64 -10.14 -1.53
C ALA A 246 2.96 -9.90 -2.86
N LYS A 247 2.56 -11.01 -3.48
CA LYS A 247 1.70 -11.03 -4.67
C LYS A 247 0.58 -12.04 -4.50
N TYR A 248 -0.58 -11.76 -5.09
CA TYR A 248 -1.67 -12.73 -5.18
C TYR A 248 -2.55 -12.49 -6.40
N ALA A 249 -3.04 -13.58 -6.97
CA ALA A 249 -3.95 -13.57 -8.10
C ALA A 249 -5.38 -13.24 -7.65
N ARG A 250 -6.10 -12.46 -8.46
CA ARG A 250 -7.50 -12.10 -8.25
C ARG A 250 -8.35 -12.46 -9.47
N HIS A 251 -9.65 -12.63 -9.25
CA HIS A 251 -10.63 -12.99 -10.28
C HIS A 251 -10.16 -14.14 -11.19
N LYS A 252 -9.82 -15.28 -10.56
CA LYS A 252 -9.31 -16.49 -11.24
C LYS A 252 -8.02 -16.24 -12.06
N GLY A 253 -7.19 -15.29 -11.66
CA GLY A 253 -5.91 -14.99 -12.32
C GLY A 253 -5.98 -13.92 -13.40
N SER A 254 -7.11 -13.22 -13.56
CA SER A 254 -7.21 -12.15 -14.57
C SER A 254 -6.27 -10.98 -14.29
N PHE A 255 -5.89 -10.76 -13.03
CA PHE A 255 -4.82 -9.86 -12.66
C PHE A 255 -4.18 -10.24 -11.33
N HIS A 256 -3.03 -9.63 -11.05
CA HIS A 256 -2.32 -9.77 -9.79
C HIS A 256 -2.37 -8.47 -9.00
N ILE A 257 -2.45 -8.61 -7.68
CA ILE A 257 -2.22 -7.53 -6.73
C ILE A 257 -0.84 -7.73 -6.13
N THR A 258 -0.07 -6.66 -6.05
CA THR A 258 1.18 -6.59 -5.29
C THR A 258 0.94 -5.76 -4.03
N LYS A 259 1.57 -6.17 -2.94
CA LYS A 259 1.52 -5.49 -1.65
C LYS A 259 2.93 -5.32 -1.10
N PHE A 260 3.18 -4.15 -0.54
CA PHE A 260 4.45 -3.79 0.08
C PHE A 260 4.21 -3.17 1.45
N VAL A 261 5.12 -3.45 2.38
CA VAL A 261 5.19 -2.77 3.67
C VAL A 261 6.57 -2.14 3.79
N PHE A 262 6.61 -0.84 3.64
CA PHE A 262 7.82 -0.05 3.78
C PHE A 262 7.89 0.53 5.18
N ARG A 263 9.05 0.42 5.81
CA ARG A 263 9.35 1.08 7.06
C ARG A 263 10.39 2.16 6.82
N PHE A 264 10.11 3.32 7.36
CA PHE A 264 11.03 4.45 7.39
C PHE A 264 11.36 4.72 8.83
N ASP A 265 12.65 4.73 9.14
CA ASP A 265 13.16 5.09 10.46
C ASP A 265 13.74 6.52 10.41
N GLY A 266 14.53 6.88 11.42
CA GLY A 266 15.18 8.19 11.50
C GLY A 266 16.12 8.51 10.34
N CYS A 267 16.87 9.61 10.49
CA CYS A 267 17.80 10.07 9.47
C CYS A 267 18.99 9.12 9.32
N THR A 268 19.49 8.94 8.09
CA THR A 268 20.72 8.19 7.86
C THR A 268 21.94 8.97 8.32
N SER A 269 22.85 8.31 9.05
CA SER A 269 24.06 8.91 9.60
C SER A 269 25.15 9.05 8.53
N GLY A 270 25.11 10.16 7.77
CA GLY A 270 26.15 10.58 6.84
C GLY A 270 26.23 9.78 5.51
N PRO A 271 26.99 10.28 4.51
CA PRO A 271 26.97 9.75 3.14
C PRO A 271 27.42 8.29 3.03
N ARG A 272 28.43 7.89 3.80
CA ARG A 272 29.00 6.53 3.76
C ARG A 272 28.01 5.49 4.28
N THR A 273 27.31 5.78 5.37
CA THR A 273 26.27 4.89 5.92
C THR A 273 25.08 4.82 4.98
N ALA A 274 24.68 5.94 4.39
CA ALA A 274 23.59 5.98 3.42
C ALA A 274 23.89 5.11 2.17
N SER A 275 25.12 5.15 1.65
CA SER A 275 25.54 4.29 0.53
C SER A 275 25.51 2.80 0.89
N ARG A 276 26.08 2.42 2.04
CA ARG A 276 26.04 1.02 2.52
C ARG A 276 24.61 0.51 2.73
N GLN A 277 23.76 1.34 3.31
CA GLN A 277 22.36 0.99 3.54
C GLN A 277 21.58 0.86 2.23
N TYR A 278 21.83 1.73 1.24
CA TYR A 278 21.27 1.58 -0.09
C TYR A 278 21.67 0.24 -0.72
N ILE A 279 22.97 -0.11 -0.69
CA ILE A 279 23.46 -1.39 -1.21
C ILE A 279 22.77 -2.57 -0.54
N ALA A 280 22.75 -2.60 0.79
CA ALA A 280 22.10 -3.66 1.55
C ALA A 280 20.60 -3.80 1.22
N ASN A 281 19.90 -2.67 1.11
CA ASN A 281 18.47 -2.65 0.77
C ASN A 281 18.21 -3.13 -0.65
N VAL A 282 19.01 -2.70 -1.64
CA VAL A 282 18.87 -3.18 -3.01
C VAL A 282 19.15 -4.67 -3.10
N LEU A 283 20.18 -5.17 -2.42
CA LEU A 283 20.49 -6.61 -2.39
C LEU A 283 19.34 -7.41 -1.80
N ASP A 284 18.75 -6.96 -0.68
CA ASP A 284 17.55 -7.59 -0.13
C ASP A 284 16.35 -7.51 -1.09
N ILE A 285 16.17 -6.38 -1.77
CA ILE A 285 15.15 -6.24 -2.82
C ILE A 285 15.38 -7.26 -3.94
N MET A 286 16.61 -7.59 -4.33
CA MET A 286 16.85 -8.58 -5.40
C MET A 286 16.65 -10.03 -4.95
N ARG A 287 16.48 -10.31 -3.66
CA ARG A 287 16.22 -11.67 -3.13
C ARG A 287 14.76 -12.10 -3.25
N THR A 288 14.42 -12.87 -4.28
CA THR A 288 13.02 -13.24 -4.59
C THR A 288 12.40 -14.29 -3.67
N ASP A 289 13.20 -15.04 -2.93
CA ASP A 289 12.78 -15.97 -1.87
C ASP A 289 11.98 -15.27 -0.75
N ASN A 290 12.24 -13.98 -0.51
CA ASN A 290 11.49 -13.17 0.44
C ASN A 290 10.13 -12.67 -0.09
N VAL A 291 9.74 -13.00 -1.33
CA VAL A 291 8.44 -12.63 -1.92
C VAL A 291 7.36 -13.65 -1.52
N ARG A 292 6.40 -13.21 -0.70
CA ARG A 292 5.29 -14.08 -0.29
C ARG A 292 4.24 -14.19 -1.39
N THR A 293 3.89 -15.41 -1.78
CA THR A 293 2.68 -15.65 -2.59
C THR A 293 1.51 -15.94 -1.67
N ILE A 294 0.52 -15.04 -1.64
CA ILE A 294 -0.70 -15.24 -0.86
C ILE A 294 -1.70 -15.98 -1.73
N SER A 295 -2.16 -17.13 -1.27
CA SER A 295 -3.13 -17.96 -1.98
C SER A 295 -4.18 -18.49 -1.00
N ARG A 296 -5.10 -19.33 -1.49
CA ARG A 296 -6.10 -19.97 -0.63
C ARG A 296 -5.47 -20.87 0.43
N SER A 297 -4.32 -21.49 0.15
CA SER A 297 -3.60 -22.32 1.12
C SER A 297 -2.96 -21.48 2.23
N SER A 298 -2.66 -20.20 1.98
CA SER A 298 -2.20 -19.26 3.00
C SER A 298 -3.28 -18.91 4.04
N ILE A 299 -4.55 -19.20 3.77
CA ILE A 299 -5.67 -18.88 4.66
C ILE A 299 -5.80 -19.97 5.72
N THR A 300 -5.06 -19.83 6.82
CA THR A 300 -5.13 -20.73 7.97
C THR A 300 -6.46 -20.60 8.73
N ASN A 301 -6.76 -21.55 9.62
CA ASN A 301 -7.95 -21.48 10.49
C ASN A 301 -7.95 -20.22 11.38
N VAL A 302 -6.77 -19.74 11.80
CA VAL A 302 -6.65 -18.50 12.58
C VAL A 302 -7.09 -17.29 11.74
N ILE A 303 -6.65 -17.21 10.48
CA ILE A 303 -7.05 -16.13 9.56
C ILE A 303 -8.55 -16.21 9.25
N ARG A 304 -9.10 -17.42 9.05
CA ARG A 304 -10.56 -17.61 8.85
C ARG A 304 -11.35 -17.09 10.05
N LYS A 305 -10.99 -17.53 11.27
CA LYS A 305 -11.66 -17.08 12.50
C LYS A 305 -11.52 -15.56 12.69
N SER A 306 -10.35 -14.98 12.41
CA SER A 306 -10.15 -13.53 12.44
C SER A 306 -11.09 -12.81 11.46
N HIS A 307 -11.19 -13.30 10.23
CA HIS A 307 -12.08 -12.76 9.20
C HIS A 307 -13.56 -12.84 9.59
N ASP A 308 -14.00 -14.00 10.08
CA ASP A 308 -15.40 -14.21 10.48
C ASP A 308 -15.77 -13.30 11.67
N ARG A 309 -14.86 -13.10 12.63
CA ARG A 309 -15.03 -12.12 13.73
C ARG A 309 -15.17 -10.70 13.20
N LEU A 310 -14.39 -10.34 12.19
CA LEU A 310 -14.43 -9.00 11.59
C LEU A 310 -15.75 -8.76 10.83
N ILE A 311 -16.27 -9.78 10.12
CA ILE A 311 -17.60 -9.71 9.49
C ILE A 311 -18.68 -9.48 10.54
N LYS A 312 -18.74 -10.32 11.58
CA LYS A 312 -19.73 -10.19 12.66
C LYS A 312 -19.66 -8.83 13.34
N TYR A 313 -18.44 -8.32 13.53
CA TYR A 313 -18.22 -7.01 14.14
C TYR A 313 -18.77 -5.87 13.27
N LYS A 314 -18.48 -5.90 11.97
CA LYS A 314 -19.03 -4.95 11.01
C LYS A 314 -20.56 -4.99 10.97
N GLU A 315 -21.16 -6.18 10.98
CA GLU A 315 -22.63 -6.33 10.99
C GLU A 315 -23.25 -5.74 12.25
N LYS A 316 -22.65 -5.98 13.41
CA LYS A 316 -23.05 -5.36 14.68
C LYS A 316 -23.02 -3.83 14.58
N ARG A 317 -21.94 -3.26 14.03
CA ARG A 317 -21.80 -1.81 13.84
C ARG A 317 -22.87 -1.23 12.92
N ASN A 318 -23.14 -1.89 11.80
CA ASN A 318 -24.17 -1.43 10.87
C ASN A 318 -25.55 -1.33 11.57
N LYS A 319 -25.88 -2.30 12.43
CA LYS A 319 -27.12 -2.28 13.23
C LYS A 319 -27.14 -1.15 14.26
N GLU A 320 -26.01 -0.84 14.87
CA GLU A 320 -25.88 0.29 15.80
C GLU A 320 -26.04 1.64 15.08
N THR A 321 -25.44 1.78 13.90
CA THR A 321 -25.54 3.03 13.11
C THR A 321 -26.90 3.23 12.44
N ALA A 322 -27.68 2.18 12.21
CA ALA A 322 -29.02 2.29 11.61
C ALA A 322 -30.09 2.81 12.59
N LYS A 323 -29.76 2.93 13.88
CA LYS A 323 -30.67 3.43 14.92
C LYS A 323 -30.61 4.97 15.08
N TYR A 324 -29.76 5.65 14.32
CA TYR A 324 -29.53 7.09 14.35
C TYR A 324 -29.70 7.68 12.95
#